data_AF-A0A550CFB9-F1
#
_entry.id   AF-A0A550CFB9-F1
#
_cell.length_a   1.000
_cell.length_b   1.000
_cell.length_c   1.000
_cell.angle_alpha   90.00
_cell.angle_beta   90.00
_cell.angle_gamma   90.00
#
_symmetry.space_group_name_H-M   'P 1'
#
loop_
_entity.id
_entity.type
_entity.pdbx_description
1 polymer ?
#
loop_
_entity_poly.entity_id
_entity_poly.type
_entity_poly.pdbx_seq_one_letter_code
_entity_poly.pdbx_strand_id
1 'polypeptide(L)'
;MDDAAVNINVTVDDFDSVLWYSQQSDWQTPDPSSADYHPESSEWLRGTYHYTEVEGASVAFNFTGPTVFVYGAAGPNYGNYSVTMDQVVLQRSAYQSDNASSPYLLYSARNLTYDNHQLTLANAGGGGLLLDFIDTTVQLAPAGATVDNRTLEETDDSITYSGEWGSNQSGNFSGGGSTYTNEDGGSFELDFRASAIYVFGDKKNDHGLYNVTLTSQNTSTSQILSGVSGCGGAFGETCEQQQPSLKFFASNLANQTYHLKLSNIAGENNSYFDLDSIVLSVPSEYEPRDLSSNIPIPTSSGANPTSTSGGNDGGGNGALASATALGNPLLLLGFSVAWLARKIL
;
A
#
# COMPACT_ATOMS: atom_id res chain seq x y z
N MET A 1 12.27 12.99 9.92
CA MET A 1 11.24 12.36 10.77
C MET A 1 11.45 12.83 12.20
N ASP A 2 10.38 12.97 12.97
CA ASP A 2 10.43 13.32 14.40
C ASP A 2 10.04 12.06 15.13
N ASP A 3 11.05 11.41 15.67
CA ASP A 3 10.89 10.10 16.29
C ASP A 3 10.12 10.19 17.62
N ALA A 4 9.92 11.41 18.16
CA ALA A 4 9.11 11.63 19.35
C ALA A 4 7.61 11.76 19.03
N ALA A 5 7.24 12.03 17.78
CA ALA A 5 5.86 12.13 17.34
C ALA A 5 5.16 10.75 17.30
N VAL A 6 3.83 10.75 17.19
CA VAL A 6 3.07 9.51 16.98
C VAL A 6 3.17 9.13 15.51
N ASN A 7 4.10 8.22 15.21
CA ASN A 7 4.33 7.67 13.88
C ASN A 7 3.75 6.26 13.79
N ILE A 8 3.16 5.92 12.64
CA ILE A 8 2.70 4.57 12.34
C ILE A 8 3.20 4.11 10.99
N ASN A 9 3.38 2.81 10.83
CA ASN A 9 3.61 2.21 9.53
C ASN A 9 2.26 1.90 8.87
N VAL A 10 2.17 2.21 7.59
CA VAL A 10 1.07 1.83 6.70
C VAL A 10 1.65 0.84 5.71
N THR A 11 1.10 -0.37 5.74
CA THR A 11 1.42 -1.41 4.78
C THR A 11 0.44 -1.31 3.62
N VAL A 12 0.98 -1.24 2.42
CA VAL A 12 0.28 -1.26 1.13
C VAL A 12 0.59 -2.58 0.47
N ASP A 13 -0.44 -3.40 0.38
CA ASP A 13 -0.38 -4.73 -0.21
C ASP A 13 -0.29 -4.67 -1.74
N ASP A 14 0.31 -5.67 -2.39
CA ASP A 14 0.41 -5.73 -3.86
C ASP A 14 -0.94 -5.64 -4.57
N PHE A 15 -2.02 -6.03 -3.90
CA PHE A 15 -3.38 -5.87 -4.41
C PHE A 15 -3.96 -4.46 -4.24
N ASP A 16 -3.49 -3.61 -3.33
CA ASP A 16 -4.19 -2.37 -2.97
C ASP A 16 -4.36 -1.40 -4.15
N SER A 17 -5.48 -0.65 -4.17
CA SER A 17 -5.83 0.26 -5.27
C SER A 17 -4.94 1.50 -5.35
N VAL A 18 -4.19 1.80 -4.30
CA VAL A 18 -3.21 2.91 -4.27
C VAL A 18 -1.93 2.58 -5.07
N LEU A 19 -1.76 1.32 -5.50
CA LEU A 19 -0.73 0.91 -6.45
C LEU A 19 -1.24 1.02 -7.89
N TRP A 20 -0.38 1.48 -8.79
CA TRP A 20 -0.66 1.57 -10.21
C TRP A 20 0.32 0.71 -11.03
N TYR A 21 -0.19 -0.33 -11.67
CA TYR A 21 0.58 -1.15 -12.60
C TYR A 21 0.43 -0.61 -14.02
N SER A 22 1.54 -0.40 -14.73
CA SER A 22 1.51 0.21 -16.07
C SER A 22 0.71 -0.58 -17.09
N GLN A 23 0.72 -1.91 -16.96
CA GLN A 23 -0.03 -2.85 -17.77
C GLN A 23 -0.27 -4.11 -16.92
N GLN A 24 -1.48 -4.27 -16.37
CA GLN A 24 -1.78 -5.37 -15.43
C GLN A 24 -1.48 -6.76 -16.02
N SER A 25 -1.72 -6.95 -17.32
CA SER A 25 -1.49 -8.23 -18.02
C SER A 25 -0.02 -8.66 -18.09
N ASP A 26 0.92 -7.77 -17.80
CA ASP A 26 2.35 -8.08 -17.76
C ASP A 26 2.76 -8.69 -16.41
N TRP A 27 1.84 -8.72 -15.44
CA TRP A 27 2.04 -9.23 -14.10
C TRP A 27 1.25 -10.53 -13.89
N GLN A 28 1.85 -11.43 -13.12
CA GLN A 28 1.24 -12.66 -12.65
C GLN A 28 1.06 -12.56 -11.15
N THR A 29 -0.09 -13.01 -10.68
CA THR A 29 -0.40 -13.08 -9.25
C THR A 29 -1.27 -14.31 -8.96
N PRO A 30 -1.17 -14.91 -7.75
CA PRO A 30 -2.11 -15.93 -7.30
C PRO A 30 -3.54 -15.38 -7.30
N ASP A 31 -4.52 -16.22 -7.63
CA ASP A 31 -5.94 -15.88 -7.55
C ASP A 31 -6.46 -16.12 -6.12
N PRO A 32 -6.74 -15.05 -5.33
CA PRO A 32 -7.21 -15.18 -3.94
C PRO A 32 -8.64 -15.73 -3.82
N SER A 33 -9.40 -15.79 -4.92
CA SER A 33 -10.73 -16.41 -4.96
C SER A 33 -10.71 -17.88 -5.36
N SER A 34 -9.55 -18.43 -5.72
CA SER A 34 -9.39 -19.83 -6.06
C SER A 34 -9.62 -20.74 -4.85
N ALA A 35 -10.23 -21.92 -5.07
CA ALA A 35 -10.42 -22.92 -4.03
C ALA A 35 -9.10 -23.50 -3.47
N ASP A 36 -8.01 -23.41 -4.25
CA ASP A 36 -6.67 -23.85 -3.87
C ASP A 36 -5.85 -22.73 -3.20
N TYR A 37 -6.47 -21.58 -2.92
CA TYR A 37 -5.82 -20.44 -2.28
C TYR A 37 -5.68 -20.66 -0.76
N HIS A 38 -4.42 -20.75 -0.30
CA HIS A 38 -4.07 -21.04 1.09
C HIS A 38 -3.05 -20.00 1.61
N PRO A 39 -3.50 -18.78 1.97
CA PRO A 39 -2.61 -17.68 2.34
C PRO A 39 -1.81 -17.97 3.61
N GLU A 40 -2.33 -18.78 4.53
CA GLU A 40 -1.65 -19.22 5.75
C GLU A 40 -0.45 -20.13 5.48
N SER A 41 -0.37 -20.71 4.29
CA SER A 41 0.74 -21.55 3.83
C SER A 41 1.70 -20.82 2.89
N SER A 42 1.45 -19.53 2.63
CA SER A 42 2.25 -18.68 1.77
C SER A 42 3.31 -17.93 2.55
N GLU A 43 4.45 -17.63 1.90
CA GLU A 43 5.47 -16.73 2.44
C GLU A 43 5.17 -15.25 2.16
N TRP A 44 4.18 -14.98 1.31
CA TRP A 44 3.82 -13.63 0.85
C TRP A 44 2.74 -13.00 1.71
N LEU A 45 2.74 -11.67 1.81
CA LEU A 45 1.72 -10.95 2.55
C LEU A 45 0.34 -11.27 1.97
N ARG A 46 -0.58 -11.62 2.87
CA ARG A 46 -1.96 -12.04 2.55
C ARG A 46 -2.07 -13.21 1.57
N GLY A 47 -0.98 -13.83 1.14
CA GLY A 47 -0.91 -14.93 0.20
C GLY A 47 -0.73 -14.54 -1.28
N THR A 48 -0.64 -13.24 -1.60
CA THR A 48 -0.50 -12.73 -2.98
C THR A 48 0.86 -12.10 -3.23
N TYR A 49 1.22 -11.96 -4.51
CA TYR A 49 2.38 -11.21 -4.97
C TYR A 49 2.15 -10.77 -6.42
N HIS A 50 2.87 -9.76 -6.91
CA HIS A 50 2.90 -9.39 -8.32
C HIS A 50 4.28 -9.68 -8.92
N TYR A 51 4.35 -10.67 -9.81
CA TYR A 51 5.58 -11.09 -10.51
C TYR A 51 5.55 -10.74 -12.00
N THR A 52 6.67 -10.28 -12.54
CA THR A 52 6.81 -10.05 -13.99
C THR A 52 8.21 -10.39 -14.49
N GLU A 53 8.28 -10.94 -15.70
CA GLU A 53 9.52 -11.08 -16.51
C GLU A 53 9.53 -10.12 -17.71
N VAL A 54 8.48 -9.31 -17.86
CA VAL A 54 8.35 -8.39 -18.99
C VAL A 54 9.22 -7.16 -18.72
N GLU A 55 10.28 -6.99 -19.50
CA GLU A 55 11.12 -5.80 -19.44
C GLU A 55 10.30 -4.54 -19.70
N GLY A 56 10.40 -3.56 -18.80
CA GLY A 56 9.62 -2.32 -18.85
C GLY A 56 8.29 -2.36 -18.08
N ALA A 57 7.80 -3.54 -17.66
CA ALA A 57 6.64 -3.61 -16.78
C ALA A 57 6.95 -2.91 -15.45
N SER A 58 6.03 -2.06 -15.00
CA SER A 58 6.27 -1.18 -13.85
C SER A 58 5.07 -1.07 -12.92
N VAL A 59 5.37 -0.75 -11.65
CA VAL A 59 4.41 -0.45 -10.59
C VAL A 59 4.79 0.88 -9.95
N ALA A 60 3.82 1.74 -9.71
CA ALA A 60 3.99 3.05 -9.09
C ALA A 60 3.16 3.19 -7.83
N PHE A 61 3.70 3.95 -6.87
CA PHE A 61 3.05 4.29 -5.61
C PHE A 61 3.36 5.74 -5.25
N ASN A 62 2.32 6.54 -5.04
CA ASN A 62 2.46 7.89 -4.50
C ASN A 62 2.20 7.84 -2.99
N PHE A 63 3.07 8.44 -2.20
CA PHE A 63 2.93 8.48 -0.75
C PHE A 63 3.33 9.83 -0.18
N THR A 64 2.78 10.16 0.99
CA THR A 64 3.19 11.35 1.75
C THR A 64 3.86 10.88 3.03
N GLY A 65 5.17 11.05 3.14
CA GLY A 65 5.87 10.62 4.35
C GLY A 65 7.39 10.57 4.20
N PRO A 66 8.10 10.42 5.32
CA PRO A 66 9.56 10.49 5.35
C PRO A 66 10.26 9.18 4.98
N THR A 67 9.52 8.08 4.82
CA THR A 67 10.10 6.76 4.60
C THR A 67 9.25 5.89 3.69
N VAL A 68 9.93 5.02 2.94
CA VAL A 68 9.29 3.93 2.20
C VAL A 68 10.23 2.73 2.16
N PHE A 69 9.67 1.53 2.27
CA PHE A 69 10.33 0.24 2.17
C PHE A 69 9.55 -0.63 1.20
N VAL A 70 10.24 -1.24 0.25
CA VAL A 70 9.63 -2.05 -0.79
C VAL A 70 10.14 -3.47 -0.63
N TYR A 71 9.21 -4.40 -0.45
CA TYR A 71 9.48 -5.80 -0.19
C TYR A 71 9.04 -6.67 -1.36
N GLY A 72 9.77 -7.75 -1.57
CA GLY A 72 9.52 -8.70 -2.64
C GLY A 72 10.48 -9.89 -2.52
N ALA A 73 11.01 -10.34 -3.65
CA ALA A 73 11.88 -11.53 -3.69
C ALA A 73 13.23 -11.26 -4.37
N ALA A 74 14.22 -12.06 -3.98
CA ALA A 74 15.54 -12.09 -4.60
C ALA A 74 16.09 -13.53 -4.64
N GLY A 75 16.87 -13.84 -5.68
CA GLY A 75 17.27 -15.22 -5.99
C GLY A 75 17.75 -15.41 -7.42
N PRO A 76 18.05 -16.65 -7.84
CA PRO A 76 18.69 -16.93 -9.13
C PRO A 76 17.81 -16.63 -10.35
N ASN A 77 16.49 -16.55 -10.16
CA ASN A 77 15.52 -16.28 -11.21
C ASN A 77 15.19 -14.79 -11.37
N TYR A 78 15.69 -13.93 -10.49
CA TYR A 78 15.36 -12.51 -10.49
C TYR A 78 16.43 -11.67 -11.19
N GLY A 79 15.99 -10.57 -11.80
CA GLY A 79 16.78 -9.75 -12.70
C GLY A 79 17.15 -8.37 -12.16
N ASN A 80 17.55 -7.51 -13.09
CA ASN A 80 17.75 -6.10 -12.83
C ASN A 80 16.41 -5.37 -12.78
N TYR A 81 16.35 -4.32 -11.97
CA TYR A 81 15.19 -3.42 -11.93
C TYR A 81 15.67 -1.99 -11.71
N SER A 82 14.86 -1.04 -12.17
CA SER A 82 15.05 0.36 -11.85
C SER A 82 14.09 0.78 -10.74
N VAL A 83 14.56 1.69 -9.89
CA VAL A 83 13.76 2.41 -8.91
C VAL A 83 13.84 3.88 -9.24
N THR A 84 12.71 4.47 -9.57
CA THR A 84 12.56 5.91 -9.71
C THR A 84 11.92 6.44 -8.43
N MET A 85 12.64 7.28 -7.70
CA MET A 85 12.13 8.02 -6.55
C MET A 85 12.12 9.50 -6.93
N ASP A 86 10.92 10.06 -7.07
CA ASP A 86 10.68 11.39 -7.64
C ASP A 86 11.34 11.52 -9.02
N GLN A 87 12.42 12.28 -9.13
CA GLN A 87 13.18 12.48 -10.38
C GLN A 87 14.50 11.70 -10.41
N VAL A 88 14.80 10.93 -9.37
CA VAL A 88 16.06 10.20 -9.21
C VAL A 88 15.87 8.75 -9.62
N VAL A 89 16.59 8.32 -10.65
CA VAL A 89 16.58 6.93 -11.15
C VAL A 89 17.78 6.16 -10.61
N LEU A 90 17.53 4.99 -10.05
CA LEU A 90 18.50 4.11 -9.45
C LEU A 90 18.40 2.71 -10.08
N GLN A 91 19.53 2.16 -10.52
CA GLN A 91 19.59 0.79 -11.01
C GLN A 91 19.91 -0.18 -9.86
N ARG A 92 19.22 -1.31 -9.84
CA ARG A 92 19.32 -2.36 -8.81
C ARG A 92 19.25 -3.74 -9.45
N SER A 93 19.52 -4.76 -8.64
CA SER A 93 19.39 -6.16 -9.03
C SER A 93 18.83 -6.97 -7.88
N ALA A 94 17.86 -7.83 -8.19
CA ALA A 94 17.30 -8.81 -7.27
C ALA A 94 17.96 -10.19 -7.46
N TYR A 95 18.93 -10.31 -8.38
CA TYR A 95 19.68 -11.54 -8.57
C TYR A 95 20.52 -11.88 -7.33
N GLN A 96 20.43 -13.14 -6.89
CA GLN A 96 21.30 -13.75 -5.88
C GLN A 96 21.66 -15.18 -6.33
N SER A 97 22.78 -15.73 -5.87
CA SER A 97 23.19 -17.10 -6.24
C SER A 97 22.25 -18.18 -5.68
N ASP A 98 21.56 -17.85 -4.60
CA ASP A 98 20.62 -18.69 -3.87
C ASP A 98 19.38 -17.86 -3.53
N ASN A 99 18.26 -18.51 -3.25
CA ASN A 99 17.05 -17.81 -2.82
C ASN A 99 17.31 -17.06 -1.50
N ALA A 100 17.03 -15.76 -1.51
CA ALA A 100 17.10 -14.94 -0.30
C ALA A 100 15.92 -15.28 0.64
N SER A 101 16.05 -14.89 1.91
CA SER A 101 14.92 -14.98 2.85
C SER A 101 13.80 -14.04 2.42
N SER A 102 12.56 -14.54 2.47
CA SER A 102 11.35 -13.76 2.25
C SER A 102 10.80 -13.18 3.57
N PRO A 103 10.27 -11.94 3.57
CA PRO A 103 10.30 -10.99 2.46
C PRO A 103 11.70 -10.36 2.30
N TYR A 104 12.11 -10.12 1.06
CA TYR A 104 13.38 -9.47 0.74
C TYR A 104 13.20 -7.96 0.52
N LEU A 105 14.03 -7.15 1.18
CA LEU A 105 14.00 -5.69 1.00
C LEU A 105 14.64 -5.30 -0.34
N LEU A 106 13.82 -4.96 -1.32
CA LEU A 106 14.25 -4.51 -2.65
C LEU A 106 14.74 -3.06 -2.64
N TYR A 107 14.06 -2.20 -1.88
CA TYR A 107 14.41 -0.80 -1.83
C TYR A 107 13.96 -0.17 -0.52
N SER A 108 14.71 0.84 -0.07
CA SER A 108 14.28 1.70 1.02
C SER A 108 14.76 3.12 0.81
N ALA A 109 13.92 4.08 1.15
CA ALA A 109 14.31 5.46 1.37
C ALA A 109 13.90 5.89 2.76
N ARG A 110 14.77 6.65 3.43
CA ARG A 110 14.55 7.17 4.78
C ARG A 110 14.96 8.63 4.81
N ASN A 111 14.49 9.36 5.83
CA ASN A 111 14.77 10.78 6.01
C ASN A 111 14.40 11.61 4.78
N LEU A 112 13.38 11.17 4.04
CA LEU A 112 12.74 12.03 3.06
C LEU A 112 12.09 13.21 3.78
N THR A 113 11.89 14.28 3.04
CA THR A 113 10.98 15.32 3.48
C THR A 113 9.61 14.74 3.74
N TYR A 114 8.86 15.37 4.63
CA TYR A 114 7.46 15.04 4.75
C TYR A 114 6.74 15.74 3.59
N ASP A 115 6.84 15.19 2.38
CA ASP A 115 6.23 15.72 1.16
C ASP A 115 5.57 14.56 0.39
N ASN A 116 4.87 14.88 -0.70
CA ASN A 116 4.38 13.91 -1.65
C ASN A 116 5.55 13.39 -2.49
N HIS A 117 5.76 12.08 -2.44
CA HIS A 117 6.78 11.38 -3.18
C HIS A 117 6.15 10.41 -4.19
N GLN A 118 6.82 10.26 -5.34
CA GLN A 118 6.45 9.30 -6.36
C GLN A 118 7.50 8.20 -6.46
N LEU A 119 7.11 6.98 -6.15
CA LEU A 119 7.93 5.79 -6.33
C LEU A 119 7.47 5.04 -7.59
N THR A 120 8.42 4.57 -8.39
CA THR A 120 8.17 3.59 -9.47
C THR A 120 9.25 2.53 -9.47
N LEU A 121 8.84 1.26 -9.52
CA LEU A 121 9.72 0.12 -9.79
C LEU A 121 9.43 -0.40 -11.18
N ALA A 122 10.46 -0.69 -11.97
CA ALA A 122 10.30 -1.29 -13.29
C ALA A 122 11.31 -2.41 -13.53
N ASN A 123 10.86 -3.52 -14.13
CA ASN A 123 11.74 -4.61 -14.55
C ASN A 123 12.70 -4.10 -15.64
N ALA A 124 14.01 -4.27 -15.43
CA ALA A 124 15.08 -3.83 -16.32
C ALA A 124 15.82 -5.02 -16.99
N GLY A 125 15.16 -6.18 -17.06
CA GLY A 125 15.61 -7.37 -17.76
C GLY A 125 16.58 -8.25 -16.96
N GLY A 126 16.92 -9.40 -17.56
CA GLY A 126 17.85 -10.38 -16.96
C GLY A 126 17.25 -11.30 -15.90
N GLY A 127 15.91 -11.30 -15.74
CA GLY A 127 15.17 -12.16 -14.82
C GLY A 127 13.86 -11.51 -14.39
N GLY A 128 13.18 -12.14 -13.44
CA GLY A 128 11.92 -11.63 -12.90
C GLY A 128 12.08 -10.48 -11.90
N LEU A 129 10.99 -9.77 -11.64
CA LEU A 129 10.79 -8.82 -10.56
C LEU A 129 9.50 -9.21 -9.82
N LEU A 130 9.53 -9.28 -8.50
CA LEU A 130 8.38 -9.59 -7.66
C LEU A 130 8.18 -8.48 -6.63
N LEU A 131 6.98 -7.91 -6.58
CA LEU A 131 6.50 -7.06 -5.49
C LEU A 131 5.59 -7.88 -4.57
N ASP A 132 5.82 -7.79 -3.26
CA ASP A 132 4.97 -8.39 -2.22
C ASP A 132 4.17 -7.28 -1.51
N PHE A 133 4.85 -6.31 -0.89
CA PHE A 133 4.19 -5.16 -0.28
C PHE A 133 5.14 -3.97 -0.14
N ILE A 134 4.56 -2.82 0.21
CA ILE A 134 5.27 -1.58 0.50
C ILE A 134 4.89 -1.09 1.90
N ASP A 135 5.87 -0.78 2.74
CA ASP A 135 5.64 -0.05 3.98
C ASP A 135 6.03 1.41 3.82
N THR A 136 5.18 2.32 4.27
CA THR A 136 5.52 3.73 4.47
C THR A 136 5.21 4.15 5.90
N THR A 137 5.92 5.14 6.43
CA THR A 137 5.62 5.67 7.77
C THR A 137 4.92 7.00 7.61
N VAL A 138 3.87 7.22 8.40
CA VAL A 138 3.17 8.52 8.48
C VAL A 138 3.15 9.00 9.91
N GLN A 139 3.09 10.32 10.08
CA GLN A 139 2.92 10.96 11.38
C GLN A 139 1.45 11.35 11.54
N LEU A 140 0.82 10.87 12.61
CA LEU A 140 -0.59 11.13 12.91
C LEU A 140 -0.79 12.25 13.93
N ALA A 141 0.15 12.40 14.87
CA ALA A 141 0.05 13.38 15.96
C ALA A 141 1.44 13.79 16.45
N PRO A 142 1.57 14.96 17.11
CA PRO A 142 2.83 15.38 17.71
C PRO A 142 3.21 14.56 18.95
N ALA A 143 4.42 14.82 19.45
CA ALA A 143 4.94 14.14 20.64
C ALA A 143 4.04 14.37 21.86
N GLY A 144 3.66 13.29 22.53
CA GLY A 144 2.80 13.32 23.73
C GLY A 144 1.29 13.38 23.45
N ALA A 145 0.87 13.53 22.20
CA ALA A 145 -0.53 13.39 21.82
C ALA A 145 -0.96 11.91 21.73
N THR A 146 -2.27 11.67 21.77
CA THR A 146 -2.87 10.35 21.53
C THR A 146 -3.59 10.32 20.19
N VAL A 147 -3.78 9.14 19.62
CA VAL A 147 -4.59 8.93 18.42
C VAL A 147 -5.69 7.91 18.73
N ASP A 148 -6.91 8.23 18.34
CA ASP A 148 -8.05 7.32 18.36
C ASP A 148 -8.43 6.93 16.92
N ASN A 149 -8.63 5.64 16.68
CA ASN A 149 -9.08 5.14 15.38
C ASN A 149 -10.58 4.88 15.44
N ARG A 150 -11.34 5.62 14.65
CA ARG A 150 -12.78 5.43 14.49
C ARG A 150 -13.07 4.72 13.18
N THR A 151 -13.62 3.52 13.25
CA THR A 151 -14.19 2.82 12.10
C THR A 151 -15.61 3.31 11.86
N LEU A 152 -15.91 3.65 10.61
CA LEU A 152 -17.24 3.88 10.08
C LEU A 152 -17.53 2.70 9.15
N GLU A 153 -18.54 1.90 9.48
CA GLU A 153 -19.02 0.88 8.56
C GLU A 153 -19.80 1.54 7.41
N GLU A 154 -19.98 0.83 6.30
CA GLU A 154 -20.78 1.26 5.14
C GLU A 154 -22.20 1.75 5.48
N THR A 155 -22.73 1.35 6.64
CA THR A 155 -24.05 1.77 7.15
C THR A 155 -24.03 2.98 8.10
N ASP A 156 -22.88 3.60 8.37
CA ASP A 156 -22.79 4.78 9.26
C ASP A 156 -23.54 5.98 8.64
N ASP A 157 -24.44 6.60 9.44
CA ASP A 157 -25.30 7.71 9.00
C ASP A 157 -24.53 8.98 8.55
N SER A 158 -23.22 9.07 8.81
CA SER A 158 -22.38 10.17 8.31
C SER A 158 -21.98 10.02 6.84
N ILE A 159 -22.17 8.83 6.24
CA ILE A 159 -21.86 8.55 4.84
C ILE A 159 -23.11 8.81 3.99
N THR A 160 -22.97 9.66 2.97
CA THR A 160 -24.06 9.97 2.04
C THR A 160 -23.83 9.28 0.71
N TYR A 161 -24.81 8.51 0.24
CA TYR A 161 -24.77 7.82 -1.05
C TYR A 161 -25.58 8.56 -2.11
N SER A 162 -25.10 8.51 -3.35
CA SER A 162 -25.80 8.96 -4.56
C SER A 162 -25.78 7.85 -5.61
N GLY A 163 -26.91 7.69 -6.32
CA GLY A 163 -27.14 6.58 -7.24
C GLY A 163 -27.82 5.37 -6.60
N GLU A 164 -27.94 4.29 -7.35
CA GLU A 164 -28.43 2.98 -6.92
C GLU A 164 -27.30 2.16 -6.29
N TRP A 165 -27.53 1.68 -5.07
CA TRP A 165 -26.60 0.87 -4.30
C TRP A 165 -27.26 -0.43 -3.84
N GLY A 166 -26.53 -1.53 -3.97
CA GLY A 166 -26.84 -2.83 -3.38
C GLY A 166 -26.04 -3.06 -2.10
N SER A 167 -26.34 -4.14 -1.39
CA SER A 167 -25.59 -4.55 -0.20
C SER A 167 -25.23 -6.03 -0.27
N ASN A 168 -24.11 -6.38 0.34
CA ASN A 168 -23.62 -7.74 0.48
C ASN A 168 -23.29 -8.03 1.95
N GLN A 169 -23.31 -9.29 2.35
CA GLN A 169 -22.96 -9.73 3.71
C GLN A 169 -21.94 -10.85 3.64
N SER A 170 -20.85 -10.69 4.39
CA SER A 170 -19.81 -11.68 4.51
C SER A 170 -19.09 -11.51 5.83
N GLY A 171 -18.59 -12.61 6.40
CA GLY A 171 -17.72 -12.54 7.58
C GLY A 171 -16.34 -11.94 7.28
N ASN A 172 -16.00 -11.73 6.01
CA ASN A 172 -14.76 -11.10 5.56
C ASN A 172 -14.82 -9.56 5.63
N PHE A 173 -16.02 -8.98 5.68
CA PHE A 173 -16.23 -7.53 5.74
C PHE A 173 -16.18 -7.01 7.17
N SER A 174 -15.66 -5.79 7.34
CA SER A 174 -15.78 -5.05 8.59
C SER A 174 -17.26 -4.86 8.91
N GLY A 175 -17.64 -5.01 10.18
CA GLY A 175 -19.06 -4.99 10.57
C GLY A 175 -19.95 -6.11 10.00
N GLY A 176 -19.44 -6.95 9.08
CA GLY A 176 -20.15 -8.05 8.42
C GLY A 176 -20.90 -7.68 7.13
N GLY A 177 -20.72 -6.47 6.60
CA GLY A 177 -21.44 -5.99 5.42
C GLY A 177 -20.60 -5.08 4.51
N SER A 178 -20.98 -5.02 3.24
CA SER A 178 -20.45 -4.06 2.28
C SER A 178 -21.57 -3.52 1.40
N THR A 179 -21.34 -2.38 0.77
CA THR A 179 -22.28 -1.75 -0.17
C THR A 179 -21.60 -1.56 -1.52
N TYR A 180 -22.33 -1.74 -2.61
CA TYR A 180 -21.76 -1.67 -3.96
C TYR A 180 -22.69 -0.98 -4.94
N THR A 181 -22.11 -0.42 -6.00
CA THR A 181 -22.83 0.15 -7.14
C THR A 181 -22.15 -0.26 -8.44
N ASN A 182 -22.93 -0.37 -9.50
CA ASN A 182 -22.45 -0.44 -10.88
C ASN A 182 -23.02 0.70 -11.74
N GLU A 183 -23.66 1.68 -11.11
CA GLU A 183 -24.11 2.89 -11.79
C GLU A 183 -22.90 3.80 -12.08
N ASP A 184 -22.81 4.32 -13.30
CA ASP A 184 -21.81 5.32 -13.64
C ASP A 184 -22.07 6.62 -12.86
N GLY A 185 -21.06 7.10 -12.13
CA GLY A 185 -21.21 8.24 -11.23
C GLY A 185 -21.87 7.91 -9.88
N GLY A 186 -22.29 6.66 -9.65
CA GLY A 186 -22.68 6.17 -8.32
C GLY A 186 -21.56 6.47 -7.32
N SER A 187 -21.88 7.11 -6.21
CA SER A 187 -20.86 7.69 -5.32
C SER A 187 -21.25 7.65 -3.84
N PHE A 188 -20.24 7.72 -2.98
CA PHE A 188 -20.40 8.03 -1.57
C PHE A 188 -19.56 9.25 -1.19
N GLU A 189 -20.03 9.99 -0.20
CA GLU A 189 -19.43 11.22 0.30
C GLU A 189 -19.37 11.22 1.83
N LEU A 190 -18.30 11.80 2.38
CA LEU A 190 -18.07 11.94 3.81
C LEU A 190 -17.39 13.28 4.12
N ASP A 191 -18.00 14.06 5.01
CA ASP A 191 -17.33 15.17 5.69
C ASP A 191 -16.66 14.67 6.97
N PHE A 192 -15.36 14.93 7.12
CA PHE A 192 -14.61 14.44 8.27
C PHE A 192 -13.53 15.42 8.74
N ARG A 193 -13.03 15.15 9.95
CA ARG A 193 -11.89 15.85 10.56
C ARG A 193 -11.02 14.83 11.28
N ALA A 194 -9.91 14.45 10.65
CA ALA A 194 -8.95 13.46 11.12
C ALA A 194 -7.55 13.80 10.60
N SER A 195 -6.50 13.21 11.17
CA SER A 195 -5.12 13.33 10.68
C SER A 195 -4.81 12.37 9.53
N ALA A 196 -5.55 11.27 9.45
CA ALA A 196 -5.52 10.33 8.35
C ALA A 196 -6.89 9.67 8.13
N ILE A 197 -7.10 9.21 6.90
CA ILE A 197 -8.27 8.47 6.47
C ILE A 197 -7.82 7.26 5.64
N TYR A 198 -8.42 6.11 5.92
CA TYR A 198 -8.30 4.87 5.16
C TYR A 198 -9.69 4.51 4.65
N VAL A 199 -9.81 4.16 3.38
CA VAL A 199 -11.03 3.63 2.78
C VAL A 199 -10.75 2.21 2.31
N PHE A 200 -11.58 1.27 2.72
CA PHE A 200 -11.46 -0.14 2.40
C PHE A 200 -12.63 -0.64 1.56
N GLY A 201 -12.37 -1.67 0.77
CA GLY A 201 -13.36 -2.39 -0.03
C GLY A 201 -12.68 -3.50 -0.84
N ASP A 202 -13.42 -4.11 -1.74
CA ASP A 202 -13.01 -5.29 -2.49
C ASP A 202 -12.27 -4.96 -3.77
N LYS A 203 -11.37 -5.84 -4.19
CA LYS A 203 -10.83 -5.77 -5.55
C LYS A 203 -11.12 -7.05 -6.28
N LYS A 204 -11.72 -6.92 -7.47
CA LYS A 204 -12.27 -8.02 -8.24
C LYS A 204 -12.30 -7.67 -9.72
N ASN A 205 -12.31 -8.66 -10.61
CA ASN A 205 -12.24 -8.43 -12.06
C ASN A 205 -13.51 -7.81 -12.67
N ASP A 206 -14.62 -7.76 -11.94
CA ASP A 206 -15.83 -7.05 -12.32
C ASP A 206 -15.85 -5.60 -11.83
N HIS A 207 -14.83 -5.16 -11.08
CA HIS A 207 -14.71 -3.78 -10.61
C HIS A 207 -14.05 -2.87 -11.63
N GLY A 208 -14.28 -1.57 -11.48
CA GLY A 208 -13.87 -0.54 -12.43
C GLY A 208 -12.83 0.44 -11.94
N LEU A 209 -12.65 1.48 -12.73
CA LEU A 209 -11.99 2.70 -12.27
C LEU A 209 -12.96 3.47 -11.37
N TYR A 210 -12.42 4.25 -10.44
CA TYR A 210 -13.21 5.21 -9.67
C TYR A 210 -12.40 6.49 -9.47
N ASN A 211 -13.11 7.61 -9.41
CA ASN A 211 -12.51 8.90 -9.10
C ASN A 211 -12.59 9.16 -7.60
N VAL A 212 -11.50 9.64 -7.02
CA VAL A 212 -11.42 10.11 -5.64
C VAL A 212 -11.20 11.61 -5.67
N THR A 213 -12.06 12.38 -5.00
CA THR A 213 -11.80 13.79 -4.71
C THR A 213 -11.73 14.01 -3.21
N LEU A 214 -10.67 14.68 -2.77
CA LEU A 214 -10.52 15.14 -1.39
C LEU A 214 -10.39 16.66 -1.43
N THR A 215 -11.34 17.35 -0.80
CA THR A 215 -11.40 18.81 -0.79
C THR A 215 -11.40 19.35 0.62
N SER A 216 -10.87 20.55 0.75
CA SER A 216 -10.91 21.36 1.97
C SER A 216 -11.14 22.81 1.59
N GLN A 217 -11.15 23.71 2.57
CA GLN A 217 -11.30 25.15 2.31
C GLN A 217 -10.26 25.70 1.32
N ASN A 218 -9.03 25.16 1.33
CA ASN A 218 -7.89 25.72 0.59
C ASN A 218 -7.29 24.77 -0.45
N THR A 219 -7.68 23.49 -0.44
CA THR A 219 -7.08 22.45 -1.30
C THR A 219 -8.16 21.59 -1.93
N SER A 220 -7.89 21.12 -3.14
CA SER A 220 -8.72 20.13 -3.84
C SER A 220 -7.80 19.23 -4.63
N THR A 221 -7.87 17.93 -4.38
CA THR A 221 -7.11 16.90 -5.10
C THR A 221 -8.08 15.94 -5.75
N SER A 222 -7.75 15.46 -6.93
CA SER A 222 -8.50 14.42 -7.66
C SER A 222 -7.53 13.36 -8.16
N GLN A 223 -7.90 12.09 -8.07
CA GLN A 223 -7.14 10.99 -8.66
C GLN A 223 -8.07 9.86 -9.10
N ILE A 224 -7.67 9.16 -10.14
CA ILE A 224 -8.37 7.96 -10.61
C ILE A 224 -7.60 6.75 -10.08
N LEU A 225 -8.31 5.85 -9.41
CA LEU A 225 -7.78 4.59 -8.89
C LEU A 225 -8.56 3.43 -9.50
N SER A 226 -8.06 2.21 -9.33
CA SER A 226 -8.64 1.00 -9.91
C SER A 226 -9.11 0.03 -8.84
N GLY A 227 -10.37 -0.39 -8.92
CA GLY A 227 -10.94 -1.51 -8.16
C GLY A 227 -10.69 -2.87 -8.82
N VAL A 228 -10.18 -2.90 -10.07
CA VAL A 228 -9.87 -4.15 -10.77
C VAL A 228 -8.83 -4.94 -9.99
N SER A 229 -9.05 -6.25 -9.84
CA SER A 229 -8.13 -7.14 -9.12
C SER A 229 -6.69 -7.13 -9.66
N GLY A 230 -5.75 -7.59 -8.84
CA GLY A 230 -4.36 -7.80 -9.24
C GLY A 230 -4.16 -8.91 -10.28
N CYS A 231 -5.09 -9.86 -10.45
CA CYS A 231 -4.94 -10.90 -11.46
C CYS A 231 -5.00 -10.37 -12.89
N GLY A 232 -5.65 -9.21 -13.08
CA GLY A 232 -6.09 -8.77 -14.38
C GLY A 232 -7.00 -9.81 -15.05
N GLY A 233 -7.18 -9.66 -16.35
CA GLY A 233 -8.04 -10.53 -17.15
C GLY A 233 -9.31 -9.85 -17.66
N ALA A 234 -10.23 -10.65 -18.19
CA ALA A 234 -11.51 -10.15 -18.67
C ALA A 234 -12.45 -9.84 -17.50
N PHE A 235 -13.41 -8.94 -17.76
CA PHE A 235 -14.49 -8.64 -16.84
C PHE A 235 -15.19 -9.92 -16.37
N GLY A 236 -15.33 -10.08 -15.05
CA GLY A 236 -16.07 -11.20 -14.46
C GLY A 236 -15.86 -11.33 -12.96
N GLU A 237 -16.72 -12.12 -12.32
CA GLU A 237 -16.74 -12.33 -10.87
C GLU A 237 -15.59 -13.25 -10.40
N THR A 238 -14.34 -12.85 -10.64
CA THR A 238 -13.12 -13.64 -10.40
C THR A 238 -12.03 -12.79 -9.76
N CYS A 239 -11.06 -13.46 -9.13
CA CYS A 239 -9.94 -12.83 -8.44
C CYS A 239 -10.37 -11.77 -7.41
N GLU A 240 -11.37 -12.13 -6.61
CA GLU A 240 -11.78 -11.33 -5.46
C GLU A 240 -10.80 -11.51 -4.32
N GLN A 241 -10.12 -10.44 -3.92
CA GLN A 241 -9.28 -10.44 -2.71
C GLN A 241 -10.19 -10.63 -1.48
N GLN A 242 -9.99 -11.75 -0.76
CA GLN A 242 -10.87 -12.19 0.34
C GLN A 242 -10.66 -11.41 1.65
N GLN A 243 -9.87 -10.34 1.61
CA GLN A 243 -9.56 -9.44 2.72
C GLN A 243 -9.77 -8.00 2.22
N PRO A 244 -10.22 -7.05 3.06
CA PRO A 244 -10.42 -5.67 2.62
C PRO A 244 -9.13 -5.07 2.03
N SER A 245 -9.23 -4.47 0.86
CA SER A 245 -8.12 -3.81 0.17
C SER A 245 -8.17 -2.29 0.39
N LEU A 246 -7.01 -1.65 0.49
CA LEU A 246 -6.92 -0.20 0.64
C LEU A 246 -7.30 0.48 -0.68
N LYS A 247 -8.51 1.04 -0.72
CA LYS A 247 -9.07 1.78 -1.85
C LYS A 247 -8.50 3.19 -1.93
N PHE A 248 -8.31 3.83 -0.78
CA PHE A 248 -7.78 5.19 -0.72
C PHE A 248 -7.15 5.44 0.64
N PHE A 249 -6.07 6.24 0.63
CA PHE A 249 -5.38 6.66 1.83
C PHE A 249 -4.94 8.12 1.70
N ALA A 250 -5.14 8.88 2.77
CA ALA A 250 -4.53 10.20 2.94
C ALA A 250 -4.12 10.40 4.39
N SER A 251 -3.01 11.11 4.60
CA SER A 251 -2.47 11.40 5.93
C SER A 251 -1.91 12.83 6.02
N ASN A 252 -1.35 13.19 7.17
CA ASN A 252 -0.84 14.53 7.45
C ASN A 252 -1.90 15.62 7.22
N LEU A 253 -3.16 15.27 7.49
CA LEU A 253 -4.31 16.14 7.29
C LEU A 253 -4.40 17.14 8.45
N ALA A 254 -4.72 18.39 8.10
CA ALA A 254 -4.78 19.50 9.03
C ALA A 254 -6.04 19.47 9.89
N ASN A 255 -6.03 20.31 10.92
CA ASN A 255 -7.14 20.44 11.86
C ASN A 255 -8.35 21.19 11.28
N GLN A 256 -8.90 20.70 10.18
CA GLN A 256 -9.96 21.32 9.40
C GLN A 256 -10.90 20.25 8.85
N THR A 257 -12.07 20.68 8.37
CA THR A 257 -12.99 19.76 7.70
C THR A 257 -12.50 19.47 6.28
N TYR A 258 -12.52 18.19 5.93
CA TYR A 258 -12.33 17.69 4.59
C TYR A 258 -13.63 17.05 4.10
N HIS A 259 -13.88 17.18 2.80
CA HIS A 259 -14.94 16.48 2.09
C HIS A 259 -14.32 15.47 1.13
N LEU A 260 -14.54 14.19 1.42
CA LEU A 260 -14.15 13.06 0.57
C LEU A 260 -15.34 12.65 -0.29
N LYS A 261 -15.09 12.41 -1.57
CA LYS A 261 -16.04 11.76 -2.48
C LYS A 261 -15.32 10.70 -3.31
N LEU A 262 -15.87 9.49 -3.36
CA LEU A 262 -15.48 8.46 -4.32
C LEU A 262 -16.64 8.19 -5.27
N SER A 263 -16.38 8.14 -6.56
CA SER A 263 -17.40 7.93 -7.60
C SER A 263 -16.97 6.86 -8.57
N ASN A 264 -17.86 5.89 -8.81
CA ASN A 264 -17.67 4.85 -9.80
C ASN A 264 -17.54 5.44 -11.20
N ILE A 265 -16.57 4.97 -11.95
CA ILE A 265 -16.45 5.19 -13.40
C ILE A 265 -16.79 3.83 -14.02
N ALA A 266 -18.07 3.58 -14.22
CA ALA A 266 -18.58 2.23 -14.52
C ALA A 266 -18.11 1.72 -15.90
N GLY A 267 -17.65 2.62 -16.77
CA GLY A 267 -16.92 2.27 -17.99
C GLY A 267 -17.62 1.21 -18.84
N GLU A 268 -16.86 0.23 -19.33
CA GLU A 268 -17.40 -0.91 -20.07
C GLU A 268 -17.98 -1.97 -19.13
N ASN A 269 -19.07 -2.61 -19.54
CA ASN A 269 -19.80 -3.66 -18.80
C ASN A 269 -20.45 -3.23 -17.47
N ASN A 270 -20.59 -1.92 -17.21
CA ASN A 270 -21.10 -1.40 -15.94
C ASN A 270 -20.32 -2.00 -14.76
N SER A 271 -19.03 -1.71 -14.71
CA SER A 271 -18.15 -2.22 -13.68
C SER A 271 -18.52 -1.74 -12.29
N TYR A 272 -18.25 -2.57 -11.30
CA TYR A 272 -18.63 -2.37 -9.93
C TYR A 272 -17.61 -1.50 -9.16
N PHE A 273 -18.12 -0.87 -8.12
CA PHE A 273 -17.36 -0.15 -7.11
C PHE A 273 -18.09 -0.32 -5.79
N ASP A 274 -17.33 -0.50 -4.71
CA ASP A 274 -17.86 -0.86 -3.41
C ASP A 274 -17.18 -0.09 -2.28
N LEU A 275 -17.83 -0.14 -1.11
CA LEU A 275 -17.32 0.31 0.17
C LEU A 275 -17.60 -0.77 1.23
N ASP A 276 -16.53 -1.15 1.93
CA ASP A 276 -16.59 -1.96 3.15
C ASP A 276 -16.60 -1.04 4.37
N SER A 277 -15.50 -0.30 4.59
CA SER A 277 -15.35 0.53 5.78
C SER A 277 -14.42 1.72 5.57
N ILE A 278 -14.53 2.70 6.45
CA ILE A 278 -13.64 3.87 6.53
C ILE A 278 -13.04 3.94 7.92
N VAL A 279 -11.73 4.11 8.03
CA VAL A 279 -11.05 4.35 9.31
C VAL A 279 -10.53 5.78 9.36
N LEU A 280 -10.92 6.52 10.39
CA LEU A 280 -10.45 7.87 10.68
C LEU A 280 -9.48 7.82 11.86
N SER A 281 -8.24 8.29 11.65
CA SER A 281 -7.27 8.48 12.75
C SER A 281 -7.37 9.90 13.31
N VAL A 282 -8.04 10.04 14.45
CA VAL A 282 -8.34 11.32 15.10
C VAL A 282 -7.36 11.56 16.25
N PRO A 283 -6.42 12.51 16.11
CA PRO A 283 -5.48 12.80 17.18
C PRO A 283 -6.10 13.74 18.22
N SER A 284 -5.60 13.69 19.46
CA SER A 284 -5.94 14.66 20.51
C SER A 284 -5.41 16.06 20.20
N GLU A 285 -4.32 16.13 19.44
CA GLU A 285 -3.68 17.37 18.98
C GLU A 285 -3.23 17.20 17.52
N TYR A 286 -3.46 18.21 16.70
CA TYR A 286 -3.07 18.21 15.31
C TYR A 286 -1.79 19.02 15.14
N GLU A 287 -0.77 18.41 14.58
CA GLU A 287 0.44 19.10 14.13
C GLU A 287 0.89 18.53 12.78
N PRO A 288 0.20 18.88 11.68
CA PRO A 288 0.64 18.49 10.36
C PRO A 288 2.04 19.05 10.11
N ARG A 289 2.86 18.23 9.48
CA ARG A 289 4.16 18.64 8.97
C ARG A 289 3.97 19.57 7.79
N ASP A 290 4.79 20.62 7.75
CA ASP A 290 4.90 21.46 6.56
C ASP A 290 5.41 20.62 5.38
N LEU A 291 4.64 20.57 4.29
CA LEU A 291 4.96 19.85 3.06
C LEU A 291 5.97 20.63 2.19
N SER A 292 6.90 21.39 2.80
CA SER A 292 7.86 22.19 2.04
C SER A 292 8.97 21.31 1.43
N SER A 293 9.15 21.48 0.12
CA SER A 293 10.03 20.67 -0.73
C SER A 293 11.50 20.94 -0.46
N ASN A 294 12.12 20.12 0.39
CA ASN A 294 13.57 19.95 0.39
C ASN A 294 13.93 18.70 -0.43
N ILE A 295 14.87 18.85 -1.36
CA ILE A 295 15.32 17.80 -2.27
C ILE A 295 15.83 16.59 -1.45
N PRO A 296 15.38 15.35 -1.72
CA PRO A 296 15.87 14.17 -1.02
C PRO A 296 17.39 14.00 -1.16
N ILE A 297 18.07 13.66 -0.06
CA ILE A 297 19.40 13.05 -0.09
C ILE A 297 19.18 11.54 0.11
N PRO A 298 19.18 10.71 -0.96
CA PRO A 298 19.07 9.27 -0.80
C PRO A 298 20.33 8.74 -0.09
N THR A 299 20.18 8.22 1.12
CA THR A 299 21.23 7.43 1.79
C THR A 299 21.05 5.96 1.45
N SER A 300 21.98 5.39 0.68
CA SER A 300 22.00 3.98 0.34
C SER A 300 22.57 3.12 1.47
N SER A 301 21.87 2.04 1.82
CA SER A 301 22.48 0.84 2.41
C SER A 301 22.19 -0.33 1.47
N GLY A 302 23.12 -0.59 0.55
CA GLY A 302 23.06 -1.68 -0.41
C GLY A 302 24.36 -1.69 -1.21
N ALA A 303 25.10 -2.80 -1.13
CA ALA A 303 26.47 -2.93 -1.60
C ALA A 303 26.64 -2.54 -3.08
N ASN A 304 27.65 -1.72 -3.34
CA ASN A 304 28.12 -1.44 -4.69
C ASN A 304 28.80 -2.71 -5.25
N PRO A 305 28.59 -3.11 -6.51
CA PRO A 305 29.33 -4.22 -7.09
C PRO A 305 30.79 -3.81 -7.30
N THR A 306 31.71 -4.42 -6.56
CA THR A 306 33.15 -4.29 -6.82
C THR A 306 33.49 -4.97 -8.14
N SER A 307 33.96 -4.17 -9.10
CA SER A 307 34.65 -4.65 -10.28
C SER A 307 36.00 -5.28 -9.87
N THR A 308 36.24 -6.47 -10.39
CA THR A 308 37.49 -7.21 -10.23
C THR A 308 38.60 -6.55 -11.05
N SER A 309 39.65 -6.07 -10.37
CA SER A 309 40.99 -5.99 -10.98
C SER A 309 42.03 -6.23 -9.89
N GLY A 310 42.96 -7.16 -10.18
CA GLY A 310 43.92 -7.68 -9.22
C GLY A 310 44.99 -6.69 -8.81
N GLY A 311 45.42 -6.79 -7.55
CA GLY A 311 46.55 -6.07 -7.00
C GLY A 311 46.80 -6.51 -5.55
N ASN A 312 47.84 -7.31 -5.37
CA ASN A 312 48.31 -7.84 -4.10
C ASN A 312 48.94 -6.73 -3.22
N ASP A 313 48.53 -6.58 -1.95
CA ASP A 313 49.45 -6.36 -0.83
C ASP A 313 48.78 -6.27 0.57
N GLY A 314 49.47 -6.87 1.55
CA GLY A 314 49.80 -6.24 2.84
C GLY A 314 48.72 -6.11 3.93
N GLY A 315 48.81 -6.95 4.97
CA GLY A 315 47.88 -6.99 6.11
C GLY A 315 47.83 -5.78 7.06
N GLY A 316 46.85 -5.86 7.96
CA GLY A 316 46.71 -4.97 9.13
C GLY A 316 45.46 -5.31 9.95
N ASN A 317 45.66 -5.78 11.17
CA ASN A 317 44.63 -6.03 12.20
C ASN A 317 43.81 -4.77 12.52
N GLY A 318 42.50 -4.93 12.65
CA GLY A 318 41.61 -3.92 13.21
C GLY A 318 40.29 -4.53 13.67
N ALA A 319 40.25 -4.97 14.93
CA ALA A 319 39.02 -5.34 15.60
C ALA A 319 38.11 -4.10 15.72
N LEU A 320 36.86 -4.23 15.27
CA LEU A 320 35.79 -3.27 15.57
C LEU A 320 34.64 -4.02 16.22
N ALA A 321 34.38 -3.61 17.45
CA ALA A 321 33.32 -4.08 18.31
C ALA A 321 32.01 -3.35 17.99
N SER A 322 30.92 -4.02 18.37
CA SER A 322 29.67 -3.42 18.87
C SER A 322 28.74 -2.73 17.87
N ALA A 323 27.56 -3.32 17.68
CA ALA A 323 26.30 -2.69 18.04
C ALA A 323 25.17 -3.73 18.01
N THR A 324 24.90 -4.34 19.17
CA THR A 324 23.63 -5.02 19.44
C THR A 324 22.54 -3.95 19.53
N ALA A 325 21.74 -3.80 18.49
CA ALA A 325 20.49 -3.04 18.55
C ALA A 325 19.40 -3.95 19.14
N LEU A 326 19.22 -3.84 20.46
CA LEU A 326 17.97 -4.19 21.13
C LEU A 326 16.94 -3.12 20.76
N GLY A 327 15.76 -3.52 20.26
CA GLY A 327 14.72 -2.53 19.92
C GLY A 327 13.40 -3.13 19.46
N ASN A 328 12.55 -3.40 20.45
CA ASN A 328 11.07 -3.37 20.45
C ASN A 328 10.26 -4.26 19.48
N PRO A 329 9.30 -5.07 19.99
CA PRO A 329 8.50 -5.95 19.16
C PRO A 329 7.43 -5.18 18.40
N LEU A 330 7.38 -5.43 17.09
CA LEU A 330 6.20 -5.51 16.22
C LEU A 330 4.87 -5.07 16.86
N LEU A 331 4.42 -3.86 16.52
CA LEU A 331 3.00 -3.56 16.37
C LEU A 331 2.66 -3.85 14.90
N LEU A 332 2.47 -5.13 14.60
CA LEU A 332 1.63 -5.53 13.49
C LEU A 332 0.21 -5.07 13.86
N LEU A 333 -0.41 -4.23 13.04
CA LEU A 333 -1.87 -4.12 13.02
C LEU A 333 -2.40 -5.46 12.45
N GLY A 334 -2.33 -6.51 13.27
CA GLY A 334 -3.07 -7.73 13.05
C GLY A 334 -4.51 -7.43 13.42
N PHE A 335 -5.40 -7.38 12.43
CA PHE A 335 -6.82 -7.52 12.67
C PHE A 335 -7.09 -8.94 13.17
N SER A 336 -6.89 -9.17 14.47
CA SER A 336 -7.34 -10.38 15.12
C SER A 336 -8.84 -10.26 15.43
N VAL A 337 -9.67 -10.73 14.51
CA VAL A 337 -11.07 -11.05 14.81
C VAL A 337 -11.07 -12.25 15.76
N ALA A 338 -11.28 -11.98 17.05
CA ALA A 338 -11.40 -13.03 18.05
C ALA A 338 -12.67 -13.85 17.82
N TRP A 339 -12.52 -15.03 17.21
CA TRP A 339 -13.60 -16.01 17.07
C TRP A 339 -13.93 -16.65 18.42
N LEU A 340 -14.88 -16.05 19.15
CA LEU A 340 -15.46 -16.65 20.35
C LEU A 340 -16.54 -17.65 19.94
N ALA A 341 -16.14 -18.91 19.87
CA ALA A 341 -17.03 -20.05 19.89
C ALA A 341 -18.04 -19.92 21.05
N ARG A 342 -19.34 -19.82 20.72
CA ARG A 342 -20.41 -20.15 21.67
C ARG A 342 -21.18 -21.36 21.15
N LYS A 343 -20.95 -22.48 21.83
CA LYS A 343 -21.92 -23.59 21.94
C LYS A 343 -23.28 -23.03 22.31
N ILE A 344 -24.33 -23.38 21.56
CA ILE A 344 -25.68 -23.55 22.11
C ILE A 344 -26.31 -24.78 21.45
N LEU A 345 -26.50 -25.80 22.30
CA LEU A 345 -27.39 -26.97 22.28
C LEU A 345 -27.26 -28.02 21.17
#